data_AF-A0A835B8Y4-F1
#
_entry.id   AF-A0A835B8Y4-F1
#
_cell.length_a   1.000
_cell.length_b   1.000
_cell.length_c   1.000
_cell.angle_alpha   90.00
_cell.angle_beta   90.00
_cell.angle_gamma   90.00
#
_symmetry.space_group_name_H-M   'P 1'
#
loop_
_entity.id
_entity.type
_entity.pdbx_description
1 polymer ?
#
loop_
_entity_poly.entity_id
_entity_poly.type
_entity_poly.pdbx_seq_one_letter_code
_entity_poly.pdbx_strand_id
1 'polypeptide(L)'
;MSNEISTDTVCRTLRAYVDIFVITAEDSYNRRFTRDNVLWFLDALRGLGSISHILLENALETLSQTHPRESLSEYAFNVDVKNIHREFNWQIDDLEYVIWNRCRYELILQLVLPTFLKGVKVTRSFLRLMVARRQRVLSKASSKELE
;
A
#
# COMPACT_ATOMS: atom_id res chain seq x y z
N MET A 1 10.52 -24.81 -3.28
CA MET A 1 10.18 -24.03 -2.07
C MET A 1 9.49 -22.78 -2.57
N SER A 2 8.20 -22.61 -2.29
CA SER A 2 7.49 -21.38 -2.64
C SER A 2 7.99 -20.24 -1.73
N ASN A 3 8.42 -19.13 -2.33
CA ASN A 3 8.74 -17.88 -1.62
C ASN A 3 7.45 -17.14 -1.21
N GLU A 4 6.46 -17.88 -0.71
CA GLU A 4 5.18 -17.30 -0.36
C GLU A 4 5.31 -16.56 0.98
N ILE A 5 4.98 -15.26 1.00
CA ILE A 5 4.85 -14.56 2.27
C ILE A 5 3.72 -15.20 3.05
N SER A 6 4.03 -15.64 4.28
CA SER A 6 3.05 -16.23 5.17
C SER A 6 1.90 -15.27 5.45
N THR A 7 0.68 -15.79 5.43
CA THR A 7 -0.53 -15.05 5.80
C THR A 7 -0.40 -14.45 7.21
N ASP A 8 0.25 -15.15 8.14
CA ASP A 8 0.50 -14.65 9.50
C ASP A 8 1.37 -13.37 9.48
N THR A 9 2.42 -13.35 8.66
CA THR A 9 3.27 -12.16 8.48
C THR A 9 2.47 -10.99 7.95
N VAL A 10 1.63 -11.22 6.91
CA VAL A 10 0.76 -10.17 6.36
C VAL A 10 -0.20 -9.64 7.41
N CYS A 11 -0.89 -10.53 8.14
CA CYS A 11 -1.83 -10.15 9.18
C CYS A 11 -1.18 -9.36 10.32
N ARG A 12 0.01 -9.75 10.76
CA ARG A 12 0.76 -9.02 11.80
C ARG A 12 1.14 -7.62 11.34
N THR A 13 1.66 -7.48 10.11
CA THR A 13 2.05 -6.17 9.59
C THR A 13 0.83 -5.27 9.36
N LEU A 14 -0.27 -5.81 8.82
CA LEU A 14 -1.52 -5.08 8.68
C LEU A 14 -2.06 -4.59 10.03
N ARG A 15 -1.97 -5.43 11.08
CA ARG A 15 -2.38 -5.05 12.43
C ARG A 15 -1.58 -3.86 12.94
N ALA A 16 -0.25 -3.87 12.78
CA ALA A 16 0.58 -2.74 13.18
C ALA A 16 0.19 -1.43 12.48
N TYR A 17 -0.16 -1.47 11.18
CA TYR A 17 -0.64 -0.27 10.47
C TYR A 17 -2.01 0.18 10.94
N VAL A 18 -2.93 -0.76 11.20
CA VAL A 18 -4.25 -0.44 11.79
C VAL A 18 -4.09 0.22 13.16
N ASP A 19 -3.20 -0.28 14.00
CA ASP A 19 -2.93 0.29 15.33
C ASP A 19 -2.47 1.75 15.19
N ILE A 20 -1.57 2.05 14.24
CA ILE A 20 -1.15 3.44 13.94
C ILE A 20 -2.35 4.30 13.53
N PHE A 21 -3.23 3.81 12.67
CA PHE A 21 -4.41 4.58 12.25
C PHE A 21 -5.36 4.87 13.41
N VAL A 22 -5.57 3.89 14.30
CA VAL A 22 -6.43 4.03 15.49
C VAL A 22 -5.83 5.05 16.45
N ILE A 23 -4.53 4.92 16.78
CA ILE A 23 -3.82 5.86 17.66
C ILE A 23 -3.88 7.28 17.07
N THR A 24 -3.66 7.41 15.76
CA THR A 24 -3.70 8.71 15.09
C THR A 24 -5.10 9.35 15.17
N ALA A 25 -6.16 8.57 15.02
CA ALA A 25 -7.54 9.04 15.15
C ALA A 25 -7.87 9.42 16.60
N GLU A 26 -7.44 8.63 17.57
CA GLU A 26 -7.64 8.89 19.00
C GLU A 26 -6.91 10.17 19.44
N ASP A 27 -5.65 10.34 19.05
CA ASP A 27 -4.88 11.55 19.36
C ASP A 27 -5.46 12.79 18.69
N SER A 28 -6.00 12.65 17.48
CA SER A 28 -6.75 13.72 16.80
C SER A 28 -7.98 14.13 17.61
N TYR A 29 -8.80 13.17 18.04
CA TYR A 29 -9.99 13.40 18.85
C TYR A 29 -9.66 14.05 20.20
N ASN A 30 -8.61 13.56 20.87
CA ASN A 30 -8.17 14.04 22.18
C ASN A 30 -7.33 15.33 22.12
N ARG A 31 -7.15 15.93 20.95
CA ARG A 31 -6.31 17.13 20.72
C ARG A 31 -4.85 16.96 21.18
N ARG A 32 -4.36 15.72 21.17
CA ARG A 32 -2.95 15.35 21.43
C ARG A 32 -2.14 15.15 20.15
N PHE A 33 -2.74 15.49 19.02
CA PHE A 33 -2.20 15.31 17.70
C PHE A 33 -0.87 16.02 17.49
N THR A 34 0.13 15.28 17.01
CA THR A 34 1.47 15.82 16.73
C THR A 34 1.84 15.69 15.24
N ARG A 35 2.90 16.40 14.84
CA ARG A 35 3.52 16.22 13.53
C ARG A 35 3.95 14.76 13.30
N ASP A 36 4.49 14.12 14.33
CA ASP A 36 5.01 12.75 14.24
C ASP A 36 3.88 11.75 13.97
N ASN A 37 2.67 12.01 14.50
CA ASN A 37 1.49 11.21 14.18
C ASN A 37 1.15 11.26 12.67
N VAL A 38 1.36 12.40 12.00
CA VAL A 38 1.17 12.50 10.54
C VAL A 38 2.18 11.62 9.82
N LEU A 39 3.45 11.68 10.24
CA LEU A 39 4.53 10.93 9.61
C LEU A 39 4.32 9.43 9.77
N TRP A 40 4.01 8.96 10.98
CA TRP A 40 3.68 7.55 11.22
C TRP A 40 2.47 7.09 10.40
N PHE A 41 1.47 7.94 10.25
CA PHE A 41 0.33 7.63 9.40
C PHE A 41 0.71 7.49 7.92
N LEU A 42 1.52 8.40 7.39
CA LEU A 42 2.03 8.33 6.01
C LEU A 42 2.91 7.10 5.79
N ASP A 43 3.77 6.77 6.76
CA ASP A 43 4.57 5.54 6.77
C ASP A 43 3.69 4.28 6.75
N ALA A 44 2.64 4.23 7.55
CA ALA A 44 1.69 3.12 7.56
C ALA A 44 0.95 2.98 6.21
N LEU A 45 0.59 4.11 5.57
CA LEU A 45 0.03 4.11 4.22
C LEU A 45 1.04 3.60 3.17
N ARG A 46 2.31 4.02 3.25
CA ARG A 46 3.40 3.51 2.40
C ARG A 46 3.59 2.01 2.58
N GLY A 47 3.56 1.55 3.83
CA GLY A 47 3.63 0.14 4.20
C GLY A 47 2.49 -0.69 3.60
N LEU A 48 1.24 -0.20 3.65
CA LEU A 48 0.11 -0.83 2.98
C LEU A 48 0.33 -0.96 1.47
N GLY A 49 0.81 0.10 0.83
CA GLY A 49 1.17 0.07 -0.59
C GLY A 49 2.20 -1.03 -0.87
N SER A 50 3.29 -1.05 -0.10
CA SER A 50 4.37 -2.04 -0.24
C SER A 50 3.86 -3.48 -0.10
N ILE A 51 3.04 -3.79 0.92
CA ILE A 51 2.45 -5.12 1.08
C ILE A 51 1.59 -5.50 -0.13
N SER A 52 0.74 -4.58 -0.61
CA SER A 52 -0.15 -4.88 -1.74
C SER A 52 0.62 -5.16 -3.03
N HIS A 53 1.74 -4.47 -3.26
CA HIS A 53 2.66 -4.71 -4.36
C HIS A 53 3.31 -6.08 -4.26
N ILE A 54 3.86 -6.41 -3.08
CA ILE A 54 4.50 -7.71 -2.84
C ILE A 54 3.50 -8.86 -3.03
N LEU A 55 2.26 -8.70 -2.56
CA LEU A 55 1.21 -9.70 -2.72
C LEU A 55 0.82 -9.93 -4.20
N LEU A 56 0.91 -8.91 -5.05
CA LEU A 56 0.74 -9.04 -6.49
C LEU A 56 1.96 -9.76 -7.12
N GLU A 57 3.18 -9.35 -6.78
CA GLU A 57 4.41 -10.00 -7.29
C GLU A 57 4.45 -11.48 -6.91
N ASN A 58 4.11 -11.82 -5.67
CA ASN A 58 4.02 -13.21 -5.21
C ASN A 58 2.95 -14.01 -5.99
N ALA A 59 1.81 -13.39 -6.31
CA ALA A 59 0.79 -14.04 -7.14
C ALA A 59 1.29 -14.29 -8.57
N LEU A 60 2.01 -13.33 -9.16
CA LEU A 60 2.62 -13.48 -10.49
C LEU A 60 3.68 -14.57 -10.50
N GLU A 61 4.53 -14.61 -9.47
CA GLU A 61 5.55 -15.65 -9.32
C GLU A 61 4.92 -17.04 -9.18
N THR A 62 3.88 -17.16 -8.34
CA THR A 62 3.11 -18.41 -8.21
C THR A 62 2.49 -18.84 -9.53
N LEU A 63 1.90 -17.91 -10.30
CA LEU A 63 1.35 -18.20 -11.62
C LEU A 63 2.46 -18.64 -12.60
N SER A 64 3.65 -18.05 -12.52
CA SER A 64 4.79 -18.43 -13.37
C SER A 64 5.28 -19.85 -13.13
N GLN A 65 5.18 -20.32 -11.89
CA GLN A 65 5.60 -21.67 -11.49
C GLN A 65 4.53 -22.71 -11.87
N THR A 66 3.25 -22.37 -11.71
CA THR A 66 2.13 -23.31 -11.93
C THR A 66 1.64 -23.31 -13.38
N HIS A 67 1.66 -22.15 -14.05
CA HIS A 67 1.08 -21.90 -15.37
C HIS A 67 1.99 -20.99 -16.22
N PRO A 68 3.15 -21.51 -16.69
CA PRO A 68 4.19 -20.67 -17.30
C PRO A 68 3.73 -19.93 -18.57
N ARG A 69 2.84 -20.53 -19.38
CA ARG A 69 2.35 -19.91 -20.63
C ARG A 69 1.44 -18.73 -20.35
N GLU A 70 0.57 -18.86 -19.36
CA GLU A 70 -0.38 -17.83 -18.93
C GLU A 70 0.34 -16.66 -18.27
N SER A 71 1.41 -16.95 -17.52
CA SER A 71 2.18 -15.94 -16.78
C SER A 71 2.80 -14.88 -17.70
N LEU A 72 3.21 -15.23 -18.92
CA LEU A 72 3.78 -14.29 -19.90
C LEU A 72 2.82 -13.13 -20.20
N SER A 73 1.54 -13.44 -20.39
CA SER A 73 0.52 -12.43 -20.67
C SER A 73 0.26 -11.52 -19.45
N GLU A 74 0.35 -12.07 -18.24
CA GLU A 74 0.12 -11.31 -17.02
C GLU A 74 1.33 -10.46 -16.63
N TYR A 75 2.56 -10.92 -16.87
CA TYR A 75 3.74 -10.07 -16.71
C TYR A 75 3.72 -8.89 -17.70
N ALA A 76 3.33 -9.12 -18.96
CA ALA A 76 3.17 -8.04 -19.93
C ALA A 76 2.09 -7.03 -19.50
N PHE A 77 0.96 -7.51 -18.97
CA PHE A 77 -0.11 -6.66 -18.44
C PHE A 77 0.31 -5.86 -17.20
N ASN A 78 1.24 -6.39 -16.40
CA ASN A 78 1.71 -5.78 -15.15
C ASN A 78 3.07 -5.07 -15.29
N VAL A 79 3.55 -4.81 -16.52
CA VAL A 79 4.88 -4.20 -16.76
C VAL A 79 5.04 -2.82 -16.12
N ASP A 80 3.93 -2.08 -15.99
CA ASP A 80 3.84 -0.74 -15.43
C ASP A 80 3.78 -0.72 -13.88
N VAL A 81 3.57 -1.86 -13.21
CA VAL A 81 3.39 -1.93 -11.74
C VAL A 81 4.55 -1.29 -11.00
N LYS A 82 5.80 -1.54 -11.43
CA LYS A 82 6.98 -0.97 -10.78
C LYS A 82 7.01 0.56 -10.88
N ASN A 83 6.61 1.11 -12.02
CA ASN A 83 6.55 2.55 -12.22
C ASN A 83 5.42 3.17 -11.39
N ILE A 84 4.26 2.52 -11.35
CA ILE A 84 3.12 2.96 -10.54
C ILE A 84 3.45 2.92 -9.05
N HIS A 85 4.18 1.89 -8.59
CA HIS A 85 4.62 1.79 -7.20
C HIS A 85 5.66 2.88 -6.85
N ARG A 86 6.60 3.16 -7.75
CA ARG A 86 7.54 4.28 -7.58
C ARG A 86 6.81 5.62 -7.49
N GLU A 87 5.85 5.85 -8.37
CA GLU A 87 5.03 7.07 -8.38
C GLU A 87 4.21 7.20 -7.09
N PHE A 88 3.62 6.11 -6.60
CA PHE A 88 2.96 6.07 -5.31
C PHE A 88 3.89 6.49 -4.16
N ASN A 89 5.08 5.89 -4.08
CA ASN A 89 6.06 6.23 -3.03
C ASN A 89 6.48 7.69 -3.13
N TRP A 90 6.74 8.19 -4.35
CA TRP A 90 7.09 9.59 -4.57
C TRP A 90 5.99 10.55 -4.10
N GLN A 91 4.71 10.21 -4.32
CA GLN A 91 3.59 11.02 -3.81
C GLN A 91 3.50 11.01 -2.28
N ILE A 92 3.85 9.92 -1.59
CA ILE A 92 3.92 9.91 -0.12
C ILE A 92 5.13 10.72 0.37
N ASP A 93 6.29 10.60 -0.29
CA ASP A 93 7.49 11.38 0.03
C ASP A 93 7.24 12.89 -0.10
N ASP A 94 6.51 13.33 -1.12
CA ASP A 94 6.09 14.74 -1.29
C ASP A 94 5.24 15.22 -0.10
N LEU A 95 4.32 14.39 0.39
CA LEU A 95 3.49 14.71 1.55
C LEU A 95 4.31 14.84 2.83
N GLU A 96 5.24 13.91 3.06
CA GLU A 96 6.15 13.97 4.20
C GLU A 96 7.05 15.20 4.13
N TYR A 97 7.56 15.53 2.94
CA TYR A 97 8.36 16.72 2.72
C TYR A 97 7.58 18.00 3.06
N VAL A 98 6.30 18.09 2.67
CA VAL A 98 5.43 19.21 3.03
C VAL A 98 5.29 19.34 4.55
N ILE A 99 5.07 18.22 5.25
CA ILE A 99 4.93 18.21 6.70
C ILE A 99 6.25 18.60 7.38
N TRP A 100 7.38 18.08 6.92
CA TRP A 100 8.69 18.38 7.50
C TRP A 100 9.06 19.85 7.38
N ASN A 101 8.85 20.44 6.19
CA ASN A 101 9.39 21.76 5.87
C ASN A 101 8.40 22.91 6.07
N ARG A 102 7.10 22.64 6.03
CA ARG A 102 6.07 23.71 6.06
C ARG A 102 5.19 23.68 7.30
N CYS A 103 5.16 22.58 8.05
CA CYS A 103 4.34 22.45 9.24
C CYS A 103 4.98 23.16 10.43
N ARG A 104 4.71 24.47 10.56
CA ARG A 104 4.96 25.24 11.79
C ARG A 104 3.80 25.02 12.78
N TYR A 105 4.04 25.16 14.08
CA TYR A 105 3.04 24.94 15.14
C TYR A 105 1.69 25.65 14.87
N GLU A 106 1.74 26.84 14.28
CA GLU A 106 0.57 27.67 13.95
C GLU A 106 -0.22 27.18 12.72
N LEU A 107 0.40 26.37 11.85
CA LEU A 107 -0.17 25.89 10.58
C LEU A 107 -0.54 24.40 10.61
N ILE A 108 -0.36 23.72 11.76
CA ILE A 108 -0.61 22.29 11.93
C ILE A 108 -1.99 21.91 11.39
N LEU A 109 -3.06 22.54 11.88
CA LEU A 109 -4.42 22.16 11.48
C LEU A 109 -4.70 22.39 9.98
N GLN A 110 -4.08 23.41 9.39
CA GLN A 110 -4.30 23.77 7.98
C GLN A 110 -3.57 22.85 7.01
N LEU A 111 -2.40 22.32 7.38
CA LEU A 111 -1.58 21.45 6.51
C LEU A 111 -1.87 19.96 6.74
N VAL A 112 -2.23 19.60 7.97
CA VAL A 112 -2.39 18.22 8.38
C VAL A 112 -3.59 17.54 7.71
N LEU A 113 -4.79 18.12 7.81
CA LEU A 113 -5.99 17.48 7.26
C LEU A 113 -5.91 17.29 5.73
N PRO A 114 -5.47 18.27 4.92
CA PRO A 114 -5.24 18.06 3.50
C PRO A 114 -4.21 16.95 3.21
N THR A 115 -3.16 16.86 4.02
CA THR A 115 -2.12 15.84 3.88
C THR A 115 -2.69 14.43 4.13
N PHE A 116 -3.48 14.25 5.20
CA PHE A 116 -4.19 13.00 5.47
C PHE A 116 -5.09 12.60 4.29
N LEU A 117 -5.94 13.51 3.85
CA LEU A 117 -6.89 13.24 2.78
C LEU A 117 -6.19 12.89 1.47
N LYS A 118 -5.10 13.60 1.14
CA LYS A 118 -4.30 13.32 -0.06
C LYS A 118 -3.59 11.96 0.07
N GLY A 119 -2.97 11.66 1.21
CA GLY A 119 -2.34 10.37 1.49
C GLY A 119 -3.34 9.22 1.32
N VAL A 120 -4.49 9.27 2.02
CA VAL A 120 -5.54 8.25 1.92
C VAL A 120 -6.04 8.08 0.49
N LYS A 121 -6.25 9.18 -0.24
CA LYS A 121 -6.74 9.14 -1.62
C LYS A 121 -5.75 8.44 -2.55
N VAL A 122 -4.47 8.78 -2.44
CA VAL A 122 -3.40 8.20 -3.25
C VAL A 122 -3.24 6.72 -2.93
N THR A 123 -3.13 6.34 -1.66
CA THR A 123 -3.04 4.95 -1.23
C THR A 123 -4.26 4.14 -1.65
N ARG A 124 -5.49 4.66 -1.46
CA ARG A 124 -6.71 3.95 -1.89
C ARG A 124 -6.72 3.66 -3.38
N SER A 125 -6.29 4.62 -4.19
CA SER A 125 -6.24 4.46 -5.65
C SER A 125 -5.22 3.39 -6.05
N PHE A 126 -4.04 3.43 -5.44
CA PHE A 126 -2.99 2.42 -5.63
C PHE A 126 -3.44 1.02 -5.19
N LEU A 127 -3.99 0.89 -3.97
CA LEU A 127 -4.46 -0.39 -3.43
C LEU A 127 -5.55 -1.03 -4.31
N ARG A 128 -6.51 -0.25 -4.80
CA ARG A 128 -7.55 -0.76 -5.71
C ARG A 128 -6.96 -1.40 -6.95
N LEU A 129 -5.95 -0.75 -7.55
CA LEU A 129 -5.27 -1.27 -8.72
C LEU A 129 -4.52 -2.57 -8.40
N MET A 130 -3.73 -2.58 -7.32
CA MET A 130 -2.96 -3.76 -6.92
C MET A 130 -3.87 -4.95 -6.60
N VAL A 131 -4.95 -4.73 -5.86
CA VAL A 131 -5.93 -5.78 -5.52
C VAL A 131 -6.62 -6.32 -6.77
N ALA A 132 -7.10 -5.46 -7.67
CA ALA A 132 -7.76 -5.90 -8.90
C ALA A 132 -6.82 -6.75 -9.79
N ARG A 133 -5.56 -6.31 -9.93
CA ARG A 133 -4.53 -7.05 -10.68
C ARG A 133 -4.21 -8.39 -10.02
N ARG A 134 -4.08 -8.43 -8.69
CA ARG A 134 -3.83 -9.67 -7.95
C ARG A 134 -4.99 -10.64 -8.11
N GLN A 135 -6.23 -10.17 -7.97
CA GLN A 135 -7.43 -10.99 -8.15
C GLN A 135 -7.49 -11.60 -9.55
N ARG A 136 -7.16 -10.83 -10.59
CA ARG A 136 -7.06 -11.33 -11.97
C ARG A 136 -6.04 -12.46 -12.10
N VAL A 137 -4.85 -12.28 -11.54
CA VAL A 137 -3.78 -13.30 -11.55
C VAL A 137 -4.23 -14.57 -10.82
N LEU A 138 -4.82 -14.44 -9.63
CA LEU A 138 -5.32 -15.57 -8.84
C LEU A 138 -6.48 -16.30 -9.52
N SER A 139 -7.35 -15.59 -10.22
CA SER A 139 -8.47 -16.19 -10.97
C SER A 139 -7.95 -17.08 -12.11
N LYS A 140 -6.86 -16.66 -12.77
CA LYS A 140 -6.22 -17.46 -13.82
C LYS A 140 -5.52 -18.70 -13.28
N ALA A 141 -4.92 -18.62 -12.09
CA ALA A 141 -4.30 -19.77 -11.43
C ALA A 141 -5.34 -20.83 -11.03
N SER A 142 -6.55 -20.42 -10.62
CA SER A 142 -7.62 -21.32 -10.16
C SER A 142 -8.52 -21.88 -11.27
N SER A 143 -8.67 -21.17 -12.39
CA SER A 143 -9.58 -21.59 -13.48
C SER A 143 -9.11 -22.85 -14.24
N LYS A 144 -7.87 -23.30 -14.05
CA LYS A 144 -7.27 -24.45 -14.75
C LYS A 144 -6.99 -25.67 -13.89
N GLU A 145 -7.28 -25.62 -12.59
CA GLU A 145 -7.26 -26.84 -11.77
C GLU A 145 -8.48 -27.75 -12.03
N LEU A 146 -9.45 -27.28 -12.84
CA LEU A 146 -10.73 -27.93 -13.13
C LEU A 146 -10.86 -28.48 -14.58
N GLU A 147 -9.81 -28.37 -15.40
CA GLU A 147 -9.69 -29.02 -16.72
C GLU A 147 -8.68 -30.16 -16.67
#